data_AF-A0A085ZFR4-F1
#
_entry.id   AF-A0A085ZFR4-F1
#
_cell.length_a   1.000
_cell.length_b   1.000
_cell.length_c   1.000
_cell.angle_alpha   90.00
_cell.angle_beta   90.00
_cell.angle_gamma   90.00
#
_symmetry.space_group_name_H-M   'P 1'
#
loop_
_entity.id
_entity.type
_entity.pdbx_description
1 polymer ?
#
loop_
_entity_poly.entity_id
_entity_poly.type
_entity_poly.pdbx_seq_one_letter_code
_entity_poly.pdbx_strand_id
1 'polypeptide(L)' 'MFLKIVAVCANFDGYKMIKIMSRAIVHIDMNTFFVSCERLPNSKLNGILLIVGGGKRGVVASCSYEARKFGVRSAMD' A
#
# COMPACT_ATOMS: atom_id res chain seq x y z
N MET A 1 9.21 3.76 -3.46
CA MET A 1 7.91 4.02 -2.83
C MET A 1 6.89 4.22 -3.93
N PHE A 2 6.13 3.18 -4.29
CA PHE A 2 5.15 3.28 -5.38
C PHE A 2 3.77 3.52 -4.77
N LEU A 3 3.15 4.65 -5.13
CA LEU A 3 1.77 4.96 -4.81
C LEU A 3 0.87 4.13 -5.72
N LYS A 4 -0.07 3.35 -5.17
CA LYS A 4 -1.11 2.72 -5.98
C LYS A 4 -2.36 3.59 -5.92
N ILE A 5 -2.71 4.19 -7.04
CA ILE A 5 -4.03 4.80 -7.24
C ILE A 5 -4.99 3.65 -7.54
N VAL A 6 -5.92 3.38 -6.63
CA VAL A 6 -6.83 2.22 -6.71
C VAL A 6 -8.16 2.58 -7.35
N ALA A 7 -8.49 3.86 -7.51
CA ALA A 7 -9.62 4.28 -8.35
C ALA A 7 -9.49 5.76 -8.72
N VAL A 8 -9.80 6.10 -9.96
CA VAL A 8 -10.17 7.44 -10.39
C VAL A 8 -11.51 7.30 -11.12
N CYS A 9 -12.59 7.77 -10.52
CA CYS A 9 -13.87 7.89 -11.22
C CYS A 9 -14.01 9.33 -11.72
N ALA A 10 -13.87 9.55 -13.03
CA ALA A 10 -14.10 10.84 -13.67
C ALA A 10 -14.90 10.61 -14.96
N ASN A 11 -16.11 11.17 -15.03
CA ASN A 11 -16.88 11.26 -16.28
C ASN A 11 -16.94 12.70 -16.75
N PHE A 12 -16.69 12.91 -18.04
CA PHE A 12 -16.73 14.20 -18.72
C PHE A 12 -17.94 14.20 -19.65
N ASP A 13 -19.14 14.36 -19.08
CA ASP A 13 -20.39 14.28 -19.86
C ASP A 13 -21.04 15.65 -20.04
N GLY A 14 -20.96 16.14 -21.28
CA GLY A 14 -21.87 17.17 -21.77
C GLY A 14 -23.20 16.53 -22.18
N TYR A 15 -24.17 16.44 -21.27
CA TYR A 15 -25.62 16.68 -21.50
C TYR A 15 -26.42 16.47 -20.19
N LYS A 16 -27.57 17.16 -20.11
CA LYS A 16 -28.35 17.56 -18.92
C LYS A 16 -29.02 16.45 -18.06
N MET A 17 -29.06 16.72 -16.75
CA MET A 17 -30.17 16.50 -15.79
C MET A 17 -30.55 15.10 -15.24
N ILE A 18 -29.57 14.35 -14.71
CA ILE A 18 -29.63 13.81 -13.32
C ILE A 18 -28.19 13.91 -12.79
N LYS A 19 -27.88 14.97 -12.02
CA LYS A 19 -26.53 15.27 -11.52
C LYS A 19 -26.20 14.39 -10.30
N ILE A 20 -26.06 13.10 -10.50
CA ILE A 20 -25.41 12.20 -9.54
C ILE A 20 -24.03 11.91 -10.15
N MET A 21 -22.98 12.52 -9.58
CA MET A 21 -21.54 12.38 -9.89
C MET A 21 -20.87 13.63 -10.47
N SER A 22 -20.75 14.68 -9.65
CA SER A 22 -19.79 15.80 -9.86
C SER A 22 -18.51 15.66 -9.03
N ARG A 23 -18.18 14.45 -8.57
CA ARG A 23 -17.14 14.22 -7.57
C ARG A 23 -16.15 13.17 -8.09
N ALA A 24 -14.89 13.56 -8.23
CA ALA A 24 -13.80 12.61 -8.40
C ALA A 24 -13.42 12.04 -7.04
N ILE A 25 -13.43 10.72 -6.91
CA ILE A 25 -12.99 10.00 -5.70
C ILE A 25 -11.70 9.28 -6.06
N VAL A 26 -10.65 9.52 -5.27
CA VAL A 26 -9.35 8.88 -5.43
C VAL A 26 -9.01 8.10 -4.16
N HIS A 27 -8.79 6.79 -4.32
CA HIS A 27 -8.25 5.95 -3.27
C HIS A 27 -6.74 5.77 -3.49
N ILE A 28 -5.97 6.12 -2.46
CA ILE A 28 -4.51 6.05 -2.48
C ILE A 28 -4.08 5.04 -1.43
N ASP A 29 -3.39 3.99 -1.88
CA ASP A 29 -2.80 2.98 -1.01
C ASP A 29 -1.28 2.91 -1.20
N MET A 30 -0.57 2.70 -0.09
CA MET A 30 0.90 2.65 -0.09
C MET A 30 1.39 1.21 -0.06
N ASN A 31 2.18 0.87 -1.08
CA ASN A 31 2.78 -0.45 -1.22
C ASN A 31 3.77 -0.74 -0.08
N THR A 32 3.49 -1.76 0.73
CA THR A 32 4.35 -2.21 1.85
C THR A 32 4.79 -1.02 2.72
N PHE A 33 3.81 -0.28 3.28
CA PHE A 33 4.04 1.01 3.94
C PHE A 33 5.21 1.02 4.93
N PHE A 34 5.16 0.22 6.00
CA PHE A 34 6.22 0.23 7.02
C PHE A 34 7.57 -0.25 6.49
N VAL A 35 7.60 -1.22 5.56
CA VAL A 35 8.83 -1.62 4.88
C VAL A 35 9.42 -0.47 4.05
N SER A 36 8.57 0.33 3.41
CA SER A 36 9.00 1.52 2.67
C SER A 36 9.54 2.61 3.60
N CYS A 37 8.96 2.77 4.80
CA CYS A 37 9.48 3.66 5.83
C CYS A 37 10.87 3.25 6.30
N GLU A 38 11.11 1.96 6.57
CA GLU A 38 12.43 1.45 6.97
C GLU A 38 13.48 1.54 5.86
N ARG A 39 13.06 1.34 4.60
CA ARG A 39 13.94 1.48 3.43
C ARG A 39 14.32 2.93 3.12
N LEU A 40 13.52 3.91 3.53
CA LEU A 40 13.75 5.32 3.25
C LEU A 40 15.09 5.84 3.84
N PRO A 41 15.39 5.64 5.14
CA PRO A 41 16.68 6.02 5.72
C PRO A 41 17.79 5.00 5.45
N ASN A 42 17.46 3.75 5.09
CA ASN A 42 18.44 2.67 4.94
C ASN A 42 18.26 1.92 3.61
N SER A 43 18.97 2.39 2.58
CA SER A 43 18.93 1.81 1.24
C SER A 43 19.42 0.37 1.15
N LYS A 44 20.17 -0.13 2.16
CA LYS A 44 20.63 -1.53 2.22
C LYS A 44 19.48 -2.53 2.43
N LEU A 45 18.31 -2.06 2.88
CA LEU A 45 17.12 -2.88 3.07
C LEU A 45 16.32 -3.12 1.77
N ASN A 46 16.77 -2.55 0.65
CA ASN A 46 16.16 -2.77 -0.66
C ASN A 46 16.53 -4.14 -1.24
N GLY A 47 15.58 -4.82 -1.88
CA GLY A 47 15.82 -6.09 -2.58
C GLY A 47 15.99 -7.32 -1.68
N ILE A 48 15.94 -7.14 -0.36
CA ILE A 48 16.05 -8.25 0.61
C ILE A 48 14.69 -8.62 1.21
N LEU A 49 14.62 -9.83 1.77
CA LEU A 49 13.49 -10.24 2.60
C LEU A 49 13.47 -9.37 3.85
N LEU A 50 12.39 -8.61 4.03
CA LEU A 50 12.24 -7.70 5.17
C LEU A 50 10.85 -7.89 5.78
N ILE A 51 10.84 -8.03 7.09
CA ILE A 51 9.63 -8.09 7.92
C ILE A 51 9.75 -6.95 8.93
N VAL A 52 8.70 -6.16 9.04
CA VAL A 52 8.54 -5.14 10.07
C VAL A 52 7.43 -5.62 11.00
N GLY A 53 7.75 -5.76 12.28
CA GLY A 53 6.85 -6.26 13.31
C GLY A 53 7.34 -5.82 14.68
N GLY A 54 6.60 -6.17 15.73
CA GLY A 54 6.98 -5.75 17.07
C GLY A 54 6.13 -6.33 18.19
N GLY A 55 6.50 -5.99 19.43
CA GLY A 55 5.84 -6.45 20.65
C GLY A 55 6.31 -7.82 21.14
N LYS A 56 5.81 -8.23 22.32
CA LYS A 56 6.22 -9.48 22.99
C LYS A 56 5.94 -10.76 22.19
N ARG A 57 4.92 -10.74 21.32
CA ARG A 57 4.52 -11.88 20.48
C ARG A 57 5.09 -11.84 19.07
N GLY A 58 5.77 -10.76 18.67
CA GLY A 58 6.44 -10.70 17.35
C GLY A 58 5.51 -10.65 16.13
N VAL A 59 4.33 -10.02 16.24
CA VAL A 59 3.36 -9.99 15.14
C VAL A 59 3.87 -9.16 13.95
N VAL A 60 3.68 -9.70 12.74
CA VAL A 60 4.06 -9.04 11.49
C VAL A 60 3.13 -7.87 11.18
N ALA A 61 3.64 -6.64 11.26
CA ALA A 61 2.92 -5.43 10.86
C ALA A 61 2.95 -5.25 9.34
N SER A 62 4.11 -5.45 8.71
CA SER A 62 4.29 -5.37 7.26
C SER A 62 5.44 -6.27 6.80
N CYS A 63 5.41 -6.70 5.55
CA CYS A 63 6.48 -7.50 4.96
C CYS A 63 6.72 -7.08 3.50
N SER A 64 7.96 -7.26 3.05
CA SER A 64 8.40 -6.91 1.71
C SER A 64 7.77 -7.83 0.66
N TYR A 65 7.71 -7.41 -0.60
CA TYR A 65 7.20 -8.25 -1.68
C TYR A 65 8.04 -9.51 -1.87
N GLU A 66 9.33 -9.42 -1.60
CA GLU A 66 10.30 -10.50 -1.57
C GLU A 66 9.90 -11.53 -0.52
N ALA A 67 9.55 -11.10 0.71
CA ALA A 67 9.09 -11.98 1.78
C ALA A 67 7.73 -12.63 1.49
N ARG A 68 6.82 -11.94 0.79
CA ARG A 68 5.50 -12.51 0.40
C ARG A 68 5.60 -13.74 -0.50
N LYS A 69 6.69 -13.88 -1.27
CA LYS A 69 6.95 -15.08 -2.08
C LYS A 69 7.14 -16.33 -1.22
N PHE A 70 7.51 -16.16 0.03
CA PHE A 70 7.71 -17.23 1.02
C PHE A 70 6.49 -17.43 1.92
N GLY A 71 5.34 -16.87 1.56
CA GLY A 71 4.10 -17.04 2.31
C GLY A 71 3.89 -16.04 3.45
N VAL A 72 4.87 -15.18 3.77
CA VAL A 72 4.75 -14.18 4.84
C VAL A 72 3.64 -13.16 4.52
N ARG A 73 2.77 -12.89 5.49
CA ARG A 73 1.67 -11.92 5.43
C ARG A 73 1.59 -11.11 6.73
N SER A 74 0.95 -9.95 6.65
CA SER A 74 0.61 -9.17 7.84
C SER A 74 -0.31 -9.96 8.77
N ALA A 75 -0.23 -9.69 10.07
CA ALA A 75 -0.96 -10.35 11.15
C ALA A 75 -0.58 -11.82 11.41
N MET A 76 0.53 -12.31 10.83
CA MET A 76 1.16 -13.57 11.25
C MET A 76 1.95 -13.38 12.55
N ASP A 77 2.00 -14.42 13.38
CA ASP A 77 2.76 -14.54 14.63
C ASP A 77 4.05 -15.38 14.48
#